data_AF-A0A7V8VT01-F1
#
_entry.id   AF-A0A7V8VT01-F1
#
_cell.length_a   1.000
_cell.length_b   1.000
_cell.length_c   1.000
_cell.angle_alpha   90.00
_cell.angle_beta   90.00
_cell.angle_gamma   90.00
#
_symmetry.space_group_name_H-M   'P 1'
#
loop_
_entity.id
_entity.type
_entity.pdbx_description
1 polymer ?
#
loop_
_entity_poly.entity_id
_entity_poly.type
_entity_poly.pdbx_seq_one_letter_code
_entity_poly.pdbx_strand_id
1 'polypeptide(L)'
;MAEVDLEQLRSNVETLARFETRNSMSDTLSETRGIGAARRWIHAQFESYGPRLEVRYDSYLLAPQGRITRETKIRNVMAVLPGRSNRRIYVSGHYDTVARRPPGWAEDDFDNPAPGANDDASGTSIVMEMARVLSQSGLEFDATLVFIAFAGEEQGLLGARLHADRIAGEGLRVDAVFNNDIVGNSMGGNGVAEANRVQVFSEGPTDSESRRIARYLRQQAAI
;
A
#
# COMPACT_ATOMS: atom_id res chain seq x y z
N MET A 1 -5.50 -24.81 1.36
CA MET A 1 -5.09 -23.48 1.86
C MET A 1 -5.34 -22.48 0.74
N ALA A 2 -5.70 -21.24 1.05
CA ALA A 2 -5.73 -20.22 0.00
C ALA A 2 -4.31 -20.05 -0.57
N GLU A 3 -4.20 -20.07 -1.89
CA GLU A 3 -2.94 -19.85 -2.61
C GLU A 3 -2.99 -18.49 -3.31
N VAL A 4 -1.81 -17.99 -3.68
CA VAL A 4 -1.68 -16.75 -4.45
C VAL A 4 -2.35 -16.95 -5.82
N ASP A 5 -3.21 -16.02 -6.19
CA ASP A 5 -3.97 -16.03 -7.43
C ASP A 5 -3.53 -14.87 -8.34
N LEU A 6 -2.95 -15.22 -9.49
CA LEU A 6 -2.47 -14.26 -10.48
C LEU A 6 -3.61 -13.49 -11.16
N GLU A 7 -4.77 -14.11 -11.33
CA GLU A 7 -5.95 -13.44 -11.90
C GLU A 7 -6.51 -12.43 -10.91
N GLN A 8 -6.52 -12.76 -9.62
CA GLN A 8 -6.92 -11.82 -8.57
C GLN A 8 -5.97 -10.62 -8.49
N LEU A 9 -4.65 -10.84 -8.53
CA LEU A 9 -3.66 -9.75 -8.56
C LEU A 9 -3.88 -8.83 -9.75
N ARG A 10 -4.06 -9.40 -10.95
CA ARG A 10 -4.32 -8.62 -12.17
C ARG A 10 -5.64 -7.84 -12.07
N SER A 11 -6.70 -8.50 -11.59
CA SER A 11 -8.02 -7.88 -11.40
C SER A 11 -7.97 -6.69 -10.43
N ASN A 12 -7.20 -6.82 -9.35
CA ASN A 12 -6.99 -5.73 -8.39
C ASN A 12 -6.29 -4.53 -9.05
N VAL A 13 -5.20 -4.76 -9.80
CA VAL A 13 -4.49 -3.70 -10.52
C VAL A 13 -5.41 -3.00 -11.52
N GLU A 14 -6.12 -3.76 -12.34
CA GLU A 14 -7.04 -3.22 -13.34
C GLU A 14 -8.18 -2.43 -12.69
N THR A 15 -8.72 -2.90 -11.57
CA THR A 15 -9.80 -2.22 -10.84
C THR A 15 -9.31 -0.91 -10.23
N LEU A 16 -8.16 -0.92 -9.56
CA LEU A 16 -7.58 0.29 -9.00
C LEU A 16 -7.32 1.34 -10.10
N ALA A 17 -6.80 0.91 -11.25
CA ALA A 17 -6.58 1.79 -12.40
C ALA A 17 -7.85 2.38 -13.00
N ARG A 18 -8.99 1.66 -12.91
CA ARG A 18 -10.30 2.11 -13.43
C ARG A 18 -10.94 3.23 -12.62
N PHE A 19 -10.48 3.53 -11.40
CA PHE A 19 -10.90 4.74 -10.68
C PHE A 19 -10.41 6.04 -11.32
N GLU A 20 -9.68 5.95 -12.44
CA GLU A 20 -9.06 7.01 -13.26
C GLU A 20 -7.94 7.77 -12.56
N THR A 21 -8.16 8.16 -11.32
CA THR A 21 -7.19 8.80 -10.45
C THR A 21 -7.47 8.40 -9.01
N ARG A 22 -6.43 8.38 -8.20
CA ARG A 22 -6.52 8.17 -6.76
C ARG A 22 -5.71 9.25 -6.03
N ASN A 23 -5.57 10.44 -6.62
CA ASN A 23 -4.88 11.54 -5.98
C ASN A 23 -5.53 11.88 -4.62
N SER A 24 -4.73 12.21 -3.59
CA SER A 24 -5.25 12.49 -2.24
C SER A 24 -6.28 13.60 -2.16
N MET A 25 -6.32 14.50 -3.15
CA MET A 25 -7.30 15.59 -3.23
C MET A 25 -8.36 15.41 -4.32
N SER A 26 -8.40 14.26 -5.01
CA SER A 26 -9.45 13.91 -5.99
C SER A 26 -10.81 13.67 -5.33
N ASP A 27 -11.84 13.47 -6.14
CA ASP A 27 -13.21 13.21 -5.69
C ASP A 27 -13.29 12.12 -4.60
N THR A 28 -14.13 12.38 -3.58
CA THR A 28 -14.36 11.46 -2.46
C THR A 28 -15.77 10.88 -2.37
N LEU A 29 -16.69 11.35 -3.21
CA LEU A 29 -18.12 11.08 -3.18
C LEU A 29 -18.56 10.09 -4.26
N SER A 30 -17.97 10.16 -5.45
CA SER A 30 -18.20 9.24 -6.56
C SER A 30 -17.94 7.81 -6.13
N GLU A 31 -18.79 6.88 -6.59
CA GLU A 31 -18.66 5.44 -6.35
C GLU A 31 -17.75 4.74 -7.37
N THR A 32 -17.40 5.42 -8.47
CA THR A 32 -16.67 4.80 -9.59
C THR A 32 -15.35 5.49 -9.91
N ARG A 33 -15.05 6.62 -9.27
CA ARG A 33 -13.89 7.46 -9.60
C ARG A 33 -13.28 8.10 -8.36
N GLY A 34 -11.99 8.40 -8.42
CA GLY A 34 -11.30 9.17 -7.40
C GLY A 34 -10.89 8.34 -6.20
N ILE A 35 -10.16 8.98 -5.29
CA ILE A 35 -9.62 8.33 -4.09
C ILE A 35 -10.73 7.85 -3.14
N GLY A 36 -11.92 8.48 -3.16
CA GLY A 36 -13.07 8.04 -2.38
C GLY A 36 -13.57 6.66 -2.77
N ALA A 37 -13.80 6.44 -4.06
CA ALA A 37 -14.22 5.16 -4.59
C ALA A 37 -13.16 4.09 -4.30
N ALA A 38 -11.89 4.38 -4.58
CA ALA A 38 -10.78 3.46 -4.38
C ALA A 38 -10.67 2.97 -2.93
N ARG A 39 -10.67 3.88 -1.94
CA ARG A 39 -10.52 3.48 -0.53
C ARG A 39 -11.72 2.66 -0.02
N ARG A 40 -12.95 2.97 -0.48
CA ARG A 40 -14.15 2.20 -0.12
C ARG A 40 -14.09 0.81 -0.72
N TRP A 41 -13.63 0.69 -1.96
CA TRP A 41 -13.45 -0.59 -2.62
C TRP A 41 -12.38 -1.45 -1.92
N ILE A 42 -11.20 -0.90 -1.60
CA ILE A 42 -10.14 -1.63 -0.86
C ILE A 42 -10.66 -2.10 0.50
N HIS A 43 -11.40 -1.24 1.23
CA HIS A 43 -11.97 -1.58 2.53
C HIS A 43 -12.95 -2.76 2.42
N ALA A 44 -13.89 -2.70 1.47
CA ALA A 44 -14.84 -3.78 1.23
C ALA A 44 -14.15 -5.08 0.82
N GLN A 45 -13.05 -5.01 0.05
CA GLN A 45 -12.25 -6.18 -0.28
C GLN A 45 -11.63 -6.81 0.98
N PHE A 46 -10.98 -6.02 1.83
CA PHE A 46 -10.46 -6.53 3.10
C PHE A 46 -11.54 -7.17 3.99
N GLU A 47 -12.74 -6.56 4.08
CA GLU A 47 -13.85 -7.13 4.85
C GLU A 47 -14.30 -8.48 4.27
N SER A 48 -14.29 -8.61 2.94
CA SER A 48 -14.70 -9.84 2.27
C SER A 48 -13.72 -11.02 2.47
N TYR A 49 -12.47 -10.74 2.84
CA TYR A 49 -11.43 -11.77 2.95
C TYR A 49 -11.58 -12.65 4.19
N GLY A 50 -12.35 -12.22 5.19
CA GLY A 50 -12.81 -13.08 6.28
C GLY A 50 -12.87 -12.39 7.64
N PRO A 51 -13.59 -12.99 8.60
CA PRO A 51 -13.91 -12.37 9.88
C PRO A 51 -12.72 -12.23 10.84
N ARG A 52 -11.56 -12.82 10.50
CA ARG A 52 -10.33 -12.68 11.29
C ARG A 52 -9.62 -11.35 11.07
N LEU A 53 -9.97 -10.62 10.01
CA LEU A 53 -9.39 -9.32 9.71
C LEU A 53 -10.17 -8.22 10.41
N GLU A 54 -9.47 -7.45 11.23
CA GLU A 54 -9.97 -6.19 11.77
C GLU A 54 -9.73 -5.08 10.75
N VAL A 55 -10.75 -4.77 9.96
CA VAL A 55 -10.66 -3.76 8.90
C VAL A 55 -11.07 -2.39 9.44
N ARG A 56 -10.26 -1.36 9.16
CA ARG A 56 -10.51 0.01 9.58
C ARG A 56 -9.80 1.04 8.71
N TYR A 57 -10.35 2.25 8.70
CA TYR A 57 -9.61 3.43 8.23
C TYR A 57 -8.71 3.98 9.33
N ASP A 58 -7.52 4.38 8.95
CA ASP A 58 -6.61 5.18 9.76
C ASP A 58 -6.57 6.59 9.16
N SER A 59 -7.26 7.52 9.81
CA SER A 59 -7.71 8.79 9.22
C SER A 59 -7.09 10.01 9.88
N TYR A 60 -6.65 10.96 9.06
CA TYR A 60 -6.03 12.21 9.50
C TYR A 60 -6.58 13.38 8.70
N LEU A 61 -6.91 14.48 9.39
CA LEU A 61 -7.29 15.73 8.75
C LEU A 61 -6.07 16.64 8.67
N LEU A 62 -5.69 17.05 7.47
CA LEU A 62 -4.54 17.93 7.24
C LEU A 62 -5.01 19.29 6.76
N ALA A 63 -4.49 20.34 7.39
CA ALA A 63 -4.51 21.69 6.84
C ALA A 63 -3.62 21.75 5.58
N PRO A 64 -3.79 22.77 4.72
CA PRO A 64 -2.92 22.97 3.55
C PRO A 64 -1.43 22.99 3.95
N GLN A 65 -0.63 22.14 3.30
CA GLN A 65 0.82 22.05 3.50
C GLN A 65 1.48 21.31 2.35
N GLY A 66 2.68 21.74 1.94
CA GLY A 66 3.44 21.10 0.88
C GLY A 66 2.60 20.94 -0.41
N ARG A 67 2.37 19.69 -0.83
CA ARG A 67 1.55 19.36 -2.02
C ARG A 67 0.04 19.31 -1.74
N ILE A 68 -0.40 19.50 -0.50
CA ILE A 68 -1.82 19.57 -0.12
C ILE A 68 -2.24 21.04 -0.13
N THR A 69 -3.09 21.45 -1.08
CA THR A 69 -3.45 22.86 -1.30
C THR A 69 -4.74 23.29 -0.58
N ARG A 70 -5.52 22.32 -0.09
CA ARG A 70 -6.76 22.54 0.67
C ARG A 70 -6.85 21.55 1.83
N GLU A 71 -7.71 21.85 2.81
CA GLU A 71 -7.99 20.89 3.88
C GLU A 71 -8.38 19.52 3.29
N THR A 72 -7.65 18.48 3.67
CA THR A 72 -7.75 17.17 3.05
C THR A 72 -7.71 16.08 4.10
N LYS A 73 -8.65 15.13 4.01
CA LYS A 73 -8.68 13.96 4.88
C LYS A 73 -7.91 12.80 4.25
N ILE A 74 -6.70 12.57 4.74
CA ILE A 74 -5.89 11.40 4.38
C ILE A 74 -6.46 10.19 5.10
N ARG A 75 -6.72 9.10 4.36
CA ARG A 75 -7.24 7.85 4.91
C ARG A 75 -6.41 6.67 4.40
N ASN A 76 -5.62 6.08 5.28
CA ASN A 76 -5.07 4.75 4.99
C ASN A 76 -6.19 3.72 5.16
N VAL A 77 -6.14 2.64 4.37
CA VAL A 77 -7.04 1.49 4.51
C VAL A 77 -6.24 0.34 5.10
N MET A 78 -6.66 -0.17 6.25
CA MET A 78 -5.88 -1.15 7.01
C MET A 78 -6.72 -2.37 7.36
N ALA A 79 -6.13 -3.55 7.25
CA ALA A 79 -6.65 -4.80 7.77
C ALA A 79 -5.62 -5.43 8.71
N VAL A 80 -6.02 -5.72 9.95
CA VAL A 80 -5.14 -6.33 10.95
C VAL A 80 -5.57 -7.78 11.17
N LEU A 81 -4.62 -8.71 11.02
CA LEU A 81 -4.80 -10.11 11.37
C LEU A 81 -4.12 -10.38 12.72
N PRO A 82 -4.87 -10.56 13.81
CA PRO A 82 -4.30 -10.77 15.14
C PRO A 82 -3.42 -12.01 15.21
N GLY A 83 -2.26 -11.87 15.84
CA GLY A 83 -1.37 -12.97 16.21
C GLY A 83 -1.39 -13.26 17.72
N ARG A 84 -0.53 -14.17 18.17
CA ARG A 84 -0.40 -14.55 19.59
C ARG A 84 0.25 -13.47 20.47
N SER A 85 0.98 -12.54 19.87
CA SER A 85 1.68 -11.45 20.58
C SER A 85 1.36 -10.08 19.99
N ASN A 86 1.79 -9.03 20.71
CA ASN A 86 1.67 -7.63 20.30
C ASN A 86 2.74 -7.19 19.29
N ARG A 87 3.66 -8.08 18.90
CA ARG A 87 4.66 -7.82 17.84
C ARG A 87 3.94 -7.61 16.51
N ARG A 88 4.35 -6.62 15.72
CA ARG A 88 3.72 -6.33 14.43
C ARG A 88 4.67 -6.51 13.25
N ILE A 89 4.15 -7.09 12.18
CA ILE A 89 4.79 -7.17 10.87
C ILE A 89 3.86 -6.50 9.86
N TYR A 90 4.37 -5.51 9.14
CA TYR A 90 3.62 -4.75 8.16
C TYR A 90 3.89 -5.26 6.75
N VAL A 91 2.83 -5.31 5.95
CA VAL A 91 2.87 -5.41 4.49
C VAL A 91 2.16 -4.18 3.95
N SER A 92 2.87 -3.37 3.17
CA SER A 92 2.37 -2.09 2.68
C SER A 92 2.59 -1.88 1.19
N GLY A 93 1.82 -0.93 0.68
CA GLY A 93 1.92 -0.26 -0.62
C GLY A 93 1.11 1.03 -0.52
N HIS A 94 1.18 1.89 -1.53
CA HIS A 94 0.34 3.10 -1.55
C HIS A 94 -0.73 3.01 -2.63
N TYR A 95 -1.94 3.44 -2.31
CA TYR A 95 -3.05 3.38 -3.26
C TYR A 95 -3.33 4.74 -3.90
N ASP A 96 -2.73 5.83 -3.41
CA ASP A 96 -2.85 7.12 -4.06
C ASP A 96 -2.00 7.21 -5.33
N THR A 97 -2.26 8.24 -6.14
CA THR A 97 -1.56 8.46 -7.41
C THR A 97 -1.19 9.93 -7.59
N VAL A 98 -0.15 10.16 -8.38
CA VAL A 98 0.13 11.48 -8.97
C VAL A 98 -0.12 11.50 -10.48
N ALA A 99 -0.72 12.58 -10.97
CA ALA A 99 -0.74 12.87 -12.40
C ALA A 99 0.55 13.57 -12.80
N ARG A 100 1.21 13.11 -13.87
CA ARG A 100 2.23 13.93 -14.55
C ARG A 100 1.51 15.15 -15.12
N ARG A 101 1.91 16.36 -14.73
CA ARG A 101 1.30 17.61 -15.19
C ARG A 101 1.99 18.10 -16.48
N PRO A 102 1.38 17.99 -17.67
CA PRO A 102 1.89 18.65 -18.86
C PRO A 102 1.74 20.19 -18.74
N PRO A 103 2.46 20.98 -19.54
CA PRO A 103 2.23 22.42 -19.64
C PRO A 103 0.75 22.73 -19.99
N GLY A 104 0.15 23.69 -19.28
CA GLY A 104 -1.22 24.18 -19.55
C GLY A 104 -2.33 23.59 -18.68
N TRP A 105 -2.00 22.71 -17.71
CA TRP A 105 -2.98 22.15 -16.78
C TRP A 105 -3.13 23.03 -15.54
N ALA A 106 -4.36 23.19 -15.06
CA ALA A 106 -4.65 23.96 -13.86
C ALA A 106 -3.98 23.31 -12.64
N GLU A 107 -3.38 24.13 -11.77
CA GLU A 107 -2.62 23.64 -10.61
C GLU A 107 -3.48 22.89 -9.57
N ASP A 108 -4.79 23.10 -9.62
CA ASP A 108 -5.81 22.65 -8.68
C ASP A 108 -6.74 21.56 -9.26
N ASP A 109 -6.47 21.06 -10.46
CA ASP A 109 -7.16 19.88 -10.97
C ASP A 109 -6.52 18.60 -10.40
N PHE A 110 -7.17 18.03 -9.38
CA PHE A 110 -6.75 16.78 -8.74
C PHE A 110 -7.48 15.56 -9.30
N ASP A 111 -8.45 15.81 -10.18
CA ASP A 111 -9.29 14.81 -10.83
C ASP A 111 -8.71 14.37 -12.18
N ASN A 112 -7.48 14.80 -12.49
CA ASN A 112 -6.75 14.43 -13.69
C ASN A 112 -6.46 12.92 -13.81
N PRO A 113 -6.54 12.33 -15.01
CA PRO A 113 -6.22 10.92 -15.23
C PRO A 113 -4.81 10.56 -14.76
N ALA A 114 -4.75 9.63 -13.81
CA ALA A 114 -3.55 9.05 -13.24
C ALA A 114 -3.87 7.59 -12.87
N PRO A 115 -3.92 6.67 -13.85
CA PRO A 115 -4.36 5.30 -13.59
C PRO A 115 -3.42 4.57 -12.61
N GLY A 116 -2.15 4.94 -12.52
CA GLY A 116 -1.23 4.44 -11.48
C GLY A 116 -1.20 2.92 -11.37
N ALA A 117 -1.20 2.20 -12.51
CA ALA A 117 -1.32 0.75 -12.54
C ALA A 117 -0.10 0.06 -11.91
N ASN A 118 1.10 0.57 -12.22
CA ASN A 118 2.33 0.10 -11.59
C ASN A 118 2.64 0.88 -10.31
N ASP A 119 2.34 2.18 -10.30
CA ASP A 119 2.65 3.14 -9.24
C ASP A 119 1.35 3.68 -8.60
N ASP A 120 0.84 3.10 -7.52
CA ASP A 120 1.26 1.81 -6.92
C ASP A 120 0.07 0.85 -6.71
N ALA A 121 -0.80 0.75 -7.73
CA ALA A 121 -1.79 -0.32 -7.75
C ALA A 121 -1.14 -1.71 -7.73
N SER A 122 0.09 -1.86 -8.23
CA SER A 122 0.84 -3.12 -8.20
C SER A 122 1.19 -3.55 -6.77
N GLY A 123 1.79 -2.67 -5.96
CA GLY A 123 2.12 -2.93 -4.56
C GLY A 123 0.87 -3.08 -3.70
N THR A 124 -0.12 -2.19 -3.87
CA THR A 124 -1.42 -2.31 -3.20
C THR A 124 -2.09 -3.65 -3.49
N SER A 125 -2.00 -4.17 -4.72
CA SER A 125 -2.59 -5.48 -5.06
C SER A 125 -1.90 -6.63 -4.33
N ILE A 126 -0.59 -6.57 -4.10
CA ILE A 126 0.13 -7.54 -3.26
C ILE A 126 -0.36 -7.47 -1.81
N VAL A 127 -0.54 -6.27 -1.25
CA VAL A 127 -1.08 -6.10 0.11
C VAL A 127 -2.44 -6.79 0.25
N MET A 128 -3.34 -6.55 -0.71
CA MET A 128 -4.67 -7.13 -0.75
C MET A 128 -4.63 -8.66 -0.85
N GLU A 129 -3.80 -9.19 -1.74
CA GLU A 129 -3.69 -10.63 -1.96
C GLU A 129 -3.06 -11.35 -0.76
N MET A 130 -2.03 -10.76 -0.13
CA MET A 130 -1.46 -11.30 1.09
C MET A 130 -2.47 -11.30 2.25
N ALA A 131 -3.29 -10.26 2.38
CA ALA A 131 -4.36 -10.22 3.38
C ALA A 131 -5.37 -11.35 3.16
N ARG A 132 -5.77 -11.60 1.90
CA ARG A 132 -6.68 -12.69 1.53
C ARG A 132 -6.10 -14.06 1.85
N VAL A 133 -4.90 -14.34 1.34
CA VAL A 133 -4.23 -15.64 1.49
C VAL A 133 -3.93 -15.96 2.95
N LEU A 134 -3.35 -15.03 3.70
CA LEU A 134 -2.90 -15.29 5.07
C LEU A 134 -4.05 -15.38 6.06
N SER A 135 -5.12 -14.59 5.87
CA SER A 135 -6.31 -14.68 6.73
C SER A 135 -7.06 -16.01 6.54
N GLN A 136 -7.03 -16.57 5.33
CA GLN A 136 -7.68 -17.83 4.94
C GLN A 136 -6.75 -19.06 5.02
N SER A 137 -5.50 -18.89 5.44
CA SER A 137 -4.50 -19.96 5.52
C SER A 137 -4.82 -21.02 6.59
N GLY A 138 -5.61 -20.66 7.61
CA GLY A 138 -5.82 -21.49 8.81
C GLY A 138 -4.63 -21.45 9.78
N LEU A 139 -3.58 -20.67 9.49
CA LEU A 139 -2.42 -20.52 10.36
C LEU A 139 -2.71 -19.55 11.50
N GLU A 140 -2.07 -19.83 12.63
CA GLU A 140 -1.89 -18.89 13.73
C GLU A 140 -0.46 -18.34 13.68
N PHE A 141 -0.34 -17.02 13.66
CA PHE A 141 0.95 -16.34 13.62
C PHE A 141 1.35 -15.87 15.02
N ASP A 142 2.64 -15.95 15.34
CA ASP A 142 3.14 -15.40 16.60
C ASP A 142 3.04 -13.86 16.62
N ALA A 143 3.27 -13.20 15.48
CA ALA A 143 3.13 -11.76 15.31
C ALA A 143 1.75 -11.41 14.72
N THR A 144 1.25 -10.23 15.09
CA THR A 144 0.11 -9.60 14.43
C THR A 144 0.54 -9.08 13.06
N LEU A 145 -0.18 -9.46 12.01
CA LEU A 145 0.09 -9.00 10.64
C LEU A 145 -0.77 -7.78 10.34
N VAL A 146 -0.16 -6.74 9.78
CA VAL A 146 -0.85 -5.51 9.41
C VAL A 146 -0.71 -5.29 7.92
N PHE A 147 -1.83 -5.33 7.21
CA PHE A 147 -1.93 -5.03 5.79
C PHE A 147 -2.44 -3.61 5.64
N ILE A 148 -1.66 -2.72 5.03
CA ILE A 148 -2.02 -1.30 4.94
C ILE A 148 -1.77 -0.75 3.54
N ALA A 149 -2.82 -0.15 2.98
CA ALA A 149 -2.75 0.67 1.78
C ALA A 149 -2.67 2.14 2.21
N PHE A 150 -1.51 2.75 2.02
CA PHE A 150 -1.26 4.14 2.40
C PHE A 150 -1.86 5.13 1.40
N ALA A 151 -2.35 6.26 1.92
CA ALA A 151 -2.71 7.43 1.12
C ALA A 151 -1.67 8.55 1.29
N GLY A 152 -1.54 9.40 0.28
CA GLY A 152 -0.68 10.58 0.30
C GLY A 152 0.81 10.28 0.27
N GLU A 153 1.23 9.11 -0.22
CA GLU A 153 2.64 8.82 -0.52
C GLU A 153 3.19 9.88 -1.49
N GLU A 154 2.44 10.10 -2.57
CA GLU A 154 2.81 10.94 -3.69
C GLU A 154 2.81 12.43 -3.32
N GLN A 155 2.10 12.76 -2.25
CA GLN A 155 2.01 14.10 -1.66
C GLN A 155 3.02 14.34 -0.53
N GLY A 156 3.95 13.40 -0.31
CA GLY A 156 5.08 13.53 0.61
C GLY A 156 5.04 12.56 1.79
N LEU A 157 4.72 11.30 1.53
CA LEU A 157 4.69 10.20 2.52
C LEU A 157 3.70 10.45 3.66
N LEU A 158 2.62 11.19 3.42
CA LEU A 158 1.78 11.76 4.46
C LEU A 158 1.08 10.69 5.29
N GLY A 159 0.38 9.74 4.65
CA GLY A 159 -0.34 8.68 5.36
C GLY A 159 0.60 7.76 6.14
N ALA A 160 1.76 7.43 5.56
CA ALA A 160 2.76 6.58 6.22
C ALA A 160 3.41 7.30 7.43
N ARG A 161 3.78 8.57 7.29
CA ARG A 161 4.37 9.36 8.39
C ARG A 161 3.38 9.52 9.55
N LEU A 162 2.14 9.91 9.26
CA LEU A 162 1.11 10.09 10.29
C LEU A 162 0.78 8.77 11.01
N HIS A 163 0.78 7.65 10.28
CA HIS A 163 0.66 6.32 10.88
C HIS A 163 1.84 5.99 11.79
N ALA A 164 3.06 6.17 11.30
CA ALA A 164 4.29 5.91 12.04
C ALA A 164 4.37 6.73 13.33
N ASP A 165 4.06 8.02 13.27
CA ASP A 165 4.05 8.92 14.42
C ASP A 165 3.00 8.48 15.46
N ARG A 166 1.80 8.10 15.01
CA ARG A 166 0.73 7.61 15.89
C ARG A 166 1.16 6.32 16.61
N ILE A 167 1.65 5.32 15.89
CA ILE A 167 2.01 4.04 16.49
C ILE A 167 3.26 4.13 17.37
N ALA A 168 4.18 5.05 17.06
CA ALA A 168 5.32 5.36 17.92
C ALA A 168 4.86 6.00 19.25
N GLY A 169 3.91 6.94 19.19
CA GLY A 169 3.29 7.53 20.37
C GLY A 169 2.51 6.53 21.24
N GLU A 170 1.95 5.49 20.62
CA GLU A 170 1.29 4.37 21.31
C GLU A 170 2.28 3.33 21.86
N GLY A 171 3.57 3.44 21.56
CA GLY A 171 4.59 2.48 21.99
C GLY A 171 4.45 1.10 21.34
N LEU A 172 3.85 1.02 20.15
CA LEU A 172 3.66 -0.26 19.46
C LEU A 172 4.99 -0.79 18.91
N ARG A 173 5.26 -2.07 19.17
CA ARG A 173 6.45 -2.76 18.67
C ARG A 173 6.25 -3.24 17.24
N VAL A 174 7.02 -2.68 16.31
CA VAL A 174 7.10 -3.12 14.92
C VAL A 174 8.42 -3.84 14.69
N ASP A 175 8.35 -5.09 14.26
CA ASP A 175 9.54 -5.91 14.00
C ASP A 175 9.99 -5.85 12.53
N ALA A 176 9.06 -5.63 11.59
CA ALA A 176 9.36 -5.53 10.17
C ALA A 176 8.28 -4.75 9.40
N VAL A 177 8.71 -4.11 8.31
CA VAL A 177 7.84 -3.46 7.31
C VAL A 177 8.29 -3.91 5.93
N PHE A 178 7.41 -4.57 5.19
CA PHE A 178 7.59 -4.92 3.79
C PHE A 178 6.82 -3.93 2.93
N ASN A 179 7.53 -2.95 2.35
CA ASN A 179 6.93 -1.99 1.42
C ASN A 179 7.07 -2.51 -0.01
N ASN A 180 5.93 -2.67 -0.69
CA ASN A 180 5.84 -3.06 -2.09
C ASN A 180 5.48 -1.80 -2.87
N ASP A 181 6.33 -1.41 -3.80
CA ASP A 181 6.21 -0.15 -4.52
C ASP A 181 6.77 -0.36 -5.93
N ILE A 182 5.92 -0.23 -6.94
CA ILE A 182 6.29 -0.39 -8.37
C ILE A 182 6.86 -1.80 -8.63
N VAL A 183 6.04 -2.82 -8.36
CA VAL A 183 6.40 -4.25 -8.44
C VAL A 183 5.82 -4.99 -9.65
N GLY A 184 5.13 -4.29 -10.54
CA GLY A 184 4.39 -4.87 -11.67
C GLY A 184 5.07 -4.75 -13.04
N ASN A 185 6.30 -4.23 -13.14
CA ASN A 185 6.98 -4.00 -14.42
C ASN A 185 8.23 -4.86 -14.59
N SER A 186 8.42 -5.42 -15.79
CA SER A 186 9.60 -6.20 -16.17
C SER A 186 10.71 -5.36 -16.80
N MET A 187 10.45 -4.07 -17.09
CA MET A 187 11.43 -3.15 -17.67
C MET A 187 11.78 -2.03 -16.70
N GLY A 188 13.04 -1.96 -16.29
CA GLY A 188 13.54 -0.86 -15.45
C GLY A 188 13.60 0.47 -16.19
N GLY A 189 13.64 1.58 -15.44
CA GLY A 189 13.80 2.93 -16.01
C GLY A 189 15.12 3.14 -16.77
N ASN A 190 16.08 2.23 -16.61
CA ASN A 190 17.34 2.17 -17.37
C ASN A 190 17.23 1.35 -18.67
N GLY A 191 16.04 0.86 -19.03
CA GLY A 191 15.79 0.04 -20.22
C GLY A 191 16.19 -1.43 -20.09
N VAL A 192 16.67 -1.87 -18.92
CA VAL A 192 17.00 -3.28 -18.67
C VAL A 192 15.71 -4.06 -18.43
N ALA A 193 15.50 -5.12 -19.20
CA ALA A 193 14.38 -6.04 -19.04
C ALA A 193 14.78 -7.24 -18.18
N GLU A 194 14.16 -7.37 -17.01
CA GLU A 194 14.32 -8.50 -16.08
C GLU A 194 12.94 -8.86 -15.51
N ALA A 195 12.36 -9.97 -15.96
CA ALA A 195 11.01 -10.38 -15.58
C ALA A 195 10.97 -11.43 -14.44
N ASN A 196 12.14 -11.91 -14.00
CA ASN A 196 12.29 -13.03 -13.06
C ASN A 196 13.07 -12.66 -11.80
N ARG A 197 13.22 -11.36 -11.50
CA ARG A 197 13.93 -10.88 -10.30
C ARG A 197 13.11 -9.80 -9.59
N VAL A 198 12.97 -9.94 -8.28
CA VAL A 198 12.47 -8.89 -7.40
C VAL A 198 13.65 -8.16 -6.78
N GLN A 199 13.59 -6.83 -6.76
CA GLN A 199 14.62 -6.00 -6.13
C GLN A 199 14.24 -5.73 -4.68
N VAL A 200 15.14 -6.06 -3.74
CA VAL A 200 14.93 -5.81 -2.31
C VAL A 200 15.86 -4.70 -1.86
N PHE A 201 15.28 -3.57 -1.49
CA PHE A 201 15.99 -2.45 -0.89
C PHE A 201 15.96 -2.56 0.63
N SER A 202 17.07 -2.21 1.26
CA SER A 202 17.19 -2.19 2.73
C SER A 202 18.10 -1.06 3.15
N GLU A 203 17.68 -0.33 4.16
CA GLU A 203 18.46 0.78 4.69
C GLU A 203 19.71 0.27 5.42
N GLY A 204 20.80 1.05 5.35
CA GLY A 204 22.02 0.78 6.10
C GLY A 204 21.84 1.00 7.62
N PRO A 205 22.90 0.76 8.41
CA PRO A 205 24.20 0.19 8.03
C PRO A 205 24.14 -1.31 7.71
N THR A 206 25.25 -1.93 7.25
CA THR A 206 25.30 -3.33 6.77
C THR A 206 24.84 -4.36 7.83
N ASP A 207 25.07 -4.06 9.09
CA ASP A 207 24.69 -4.85 10.27
C ASP A 207 23.29 -4.53 10.81
N SER A 208 22.52 -3.64 10.15
CA SER A 208 21.15 -3.31 10.54
C SER A 208 20.20 -4.51 10.48
N GLU A 209 19.14 -4.48 11.29
CA GLU A 209 18.06 -5.47 11.23
C GLU A 209 17.41 -5.51 9.84
N SER A 210 17.23 -4.34 9.20
CA SER A 210 16.74 -4.24 7.82
C SER A 210 17.62 -5.02 6.84
N ARG A 211 18.95 -4.93 6.97
CA ARG A 211 19.90 -5.71 6.15
C ARG A 211 19.88 -7.19 6.48
N ARG A 212 19.65 -7.57 7.74
CA ARG A 212 19.48 -8.98 8.13
C ARG A 212 18.25 -9.60 7.46
N ILE A 213 17.11 -8.89 7.47
CA ILE A 213 15.89 -9.34 6.79
C ILE A 213 16.12 -9.47 5.28
N ALA A 214 16.73 -8.48 4.63
CA ALA A 214 17.00 -8.54 3.19
C ALA A 214 17.92 -9.71 2.81
N ARG A 215 18.95 -10.00 3.62
CA ARG A 215 19.81 -11.19 3.40
C ARG A 215 19.03 -12.49 3.58
N TYR A 216 18.18 -12.56 4.59
CA TYR A 216 17.32 -13.73 4.82
C TYR A 216 16.39 -13.97 3.63
N LEU A 217 15.70 -12.94 3.15
CA LEU A 217 14.84 -13.03 1.96
C LEU A 217 15.61 -13.53 0.74
N ARG A 218 16.81 -12.98 0.48
CA ARG A 218 17.67 -13.42 -0.63
C ARG A 218 18.03 -14.90 -0.52
N GLN A 219 18.29 -15.41 0.68
CA GLN A 219 18.62 -16.82 0.90
C GLN A 219 17.41 -17.72 0.68
N GLN A 220 16.22 -17.33 1.17
CA GLN A 220 15.00 -18.12 1.01
C GLN A 220 14.49 -18.12 -0.44
N ALA A 221 14.61 -17.01 -1.16
CA ALA A 221 14.19 -16.90 -2.56
C ALA A 221 15.16 -17.54 -3.56
N ALA A 222 16.33 -18.01 -3.11
CA ALA A 222 17.32 -18.69 -3.94
C ALA A 222 17.18 -20.24 -3.90
N ILE A 223 16.20 -20.74 -3.15
CA ILE A 223 15.82 -22.16 -3.04
C ILE A 223 14.56 -22.38 -3.86
#